data_AF-A0A3D4LHB6-F1
#
_entry.id   AF-A0A3D4LHB6-F1
#
_cell.length_a   1.000
_cell.length_b   1.000
_cell.length_c   1.000
_cell.angle_alpha   90.00
_cell.angle_beta   90.00
_cell.angle_gamma   90.00
#
_symmetry.space_group_name_H-M   'P 1'
#
loop_
_entity.id
_entity.type
_entity.pdbx_description
1 polymer ?
#
loop_
_entity_poly.entity_id
_entity_poly.type
_entity_poly.pdbx_seq_one_letter_code
_entity_poly.pdbx_strand_id
1 'polypeptide(L)'
;MRCTLNKLFNNRGLTLVEIIVTLAILGVVICPMMNLLVLSQKINSEGEKEYSVIQAAQCYMEETRAAGEIDTAAFVYNSEEMCYQRAIFDVLDDCSAEIRVIPDNYGLHYIEVDIIRDGEVINNLMGSIVLNKKRLDSSPAFQNDRIVILSDYEVSHDGAHHPE
;
A
#
# COMPACT_ATOMS: atom_id res chain seq x y z
N MET A 1 76.80 25.34 30.98
CA MET A 1 76.85 23.88 31.17
C MET A 1 75.44 23.37 31.48
N ARG A 2 74.96 22.41 30.66
CA ARG A 2 73.83 21.47 30.85
C ARG A 2 72.40 22.05 30.97
N CYS A 3 71.34 21.42 30.46
CA CYS A 3 71.14 20.25 29.60
C CYS A 3 69.69 20.37 29.09
N THR A 4 69.45 20.38 27.78
CA THR A 4 68.10 20.21 27.23
C THR A 4 67.71 18.74 27.34
N LEU A 5 66.65 18.47 28.12
CA LEU A 5 66.10 17.15 28.35
C LEU A 5 65.35 16.70 27.08
N ASN A 6 66.06 16.10 26.13
CA ASN A 6 65.45 15.35 25.04
C ASN A 6 64.84 14.06 25.61
N LYS A 7 63.67 14.18 26.22
CA LYS A 7 62.80 13.04 26.54
C LYS A 7 61.95 12.80 25.30
N LEU A 8 62.55 12.15 24.30
CA LEU A 8 61.78 11.52 23.22
C LEU A 8 60.91 10.46 23.89
N PHE A 9 59.63 10.79 24.08
CA PHE A 9 58.64 9.81 24.49
C PHE A 9 58.60 8.70 23.43
N ASN A 10 59.07 7.52 23.81
CA ASN A 10 58.92 6.28 23.04
C ASN A 10 57.44 5.85 23.07
N ASN A 11 56.56 6.62 22.41
CA ASN A 11 55.11 6.42 22.43
C ASN A 11 54.61 5.44 21.36
N ARG A 12 55.47 5.01 20.42
CA ARG A 12 55.08 4.12 19.30
C ARG A 12 54.44 2.81 19.77
N GLY A 13 54.89 2.25 20.89
CA GLY A 13 54.31 1.04 21.49
C GLY A 13 52.96 1.29 22.17
N LEU A 14 52.78 2.45 22.80
CA LEU A 14 51.50 2.87 23.40
C LEU A 14 50.44 3.14 22.33
N THR A 15 50.82 3.77 21.22
CA THR A 15 49.91 4.06 20.10
C THR A 15 49.45 2.78 19.37
N LEU A 16 50.31 1.76 19.25
CA LEU A 16 49.93 0.50 18.62
C LEU A 16 48.87 -0.25 19.44
N VAL A 17 49.05 -0.33 20.75
CA VAL A 17 48.10 -0.98 21.66
C VAL A 17 46.75 -0.25 21.63
N GLU A 18 46.76 1.07 21.61
CA GLU A 18 45.56 1.90 21.50
C GLU A 18 44.78 1.63 20.20
N ILE A 19 45.47 1.49 19.07
CA ILE A 19 44.84 1.13 17.78
C ILE A 19 44.23 -0.27 17.83
N ILE A 20 44.90 -1.25 18.45
CA ILE A 20 44.38 -2.62 18.56
C ILE A 20 43.14 -2.68 19.46
N VAL A 21 43.17 -1.98 20.60
CA VAL A 21 42.04 -1.94 21.54
C VAL A 21 40.83 -1.21 20.92
N THR A 22 41.07 -0.10 20.22
CA THR A 22 39.98 0.63 19.55
C THR A 22 39.38 -0.17 18.40
N LEU A 23 40.18 -0.87 17.59
CA LEU A 23 39.69 -1.80 16.57
C LEU A 23 38.91 -2.97 17.16
N ALA A 24 39.33 -3.51 18.31
CA ALA A 24 38.61 -4.58 18.99
C ALA A 24 37.22 -4.12 19.45
N ILE A 25 37.14 -2.94 20.09
CA ILE A 25 35.86 -2.35 20.51
C ILE A 25 34.98 -2.05 19.29
N LEU A 26 35.58 -1.50 18.23
CA LEU A 26 34.86 -1.19 16.99
C LEU A 26 34.29 -2.47 16.34
N GLY A 27 35.07 -3.55 16.29
CA GLY A 27 34.61 -4.85 15.77
C GLY A 27 33.42 -5.41 16.54
N VAL A 28 33.43 -5.30 17.88
CA VAL A 28 32.31 -5.74 18.74
C VAL A 28 31.03 -4.98 18.42
N VAL A 29 31.12 -3.69 18.05
CA VAL A 29 29.97 -2.85 17.72
C VAL A 29 29.49 -3.03 16.28
N ILE A 30 30.40 -3.22 15.32
CA ILE A 30 30.03 -3.36 13.90
C ILE A 30 29.21 -4.64 13.66
N CYS A 31 29.52 -5.75 14.33
CA CYS A 31 28.81 -7.01 14.15
C CYS A 31 27.28 -6.91 14.33
N PRO A 32 26.75 -6.42 15.47
CA PRO A 32 25.30 -6.24 15.63
C PRO A 32 24.73 -5.17 14.69
N MET A 33 25.50 -4.12 14.36
CA MET A 33 25.05 -3.09 13.42
C MET A 33 24.81 -3.63 12.01
N MET A 34 25.71 -4.48 11.50
CA MET A 34 25.50 -5.11 10.19
C MET A 34 24.26 -5.99 10.17
N ASN A 35 24.01 -6.72 11.27
CA ASN A 35 22.82 -7.56 11.37
C ASN A 35 21.52 -6.72 11.34
N LEU A 36 21.50 -5.59 12.05
CA LEU A 36 20.39 -4.66 12.00
C LEU A 36 20.21 -4.03 10.61
N LEU A 37 21.31 -3.68 9.93
CA LEU A 37 21.25 -3.11 8.58
C LEU A 37 20.62 -4.09 7.58
N VAL A 38 21.04 -5.36 7.58
CA VAL A 38 20.47 -6.40 6.71
C VAL A 38 18.99 -6.62 7.03
N LEU A 39 18.65 -6.65 8.31
CA LEU A 39 17.26 -6.79 8.74
C LEU A 39 16.41 -5.60 8.26
N SER A 40 16.88 -4.37 8.41
CA SER A 40 16.18 -3.17 7.92
C SER A 40 16.01 -3.19 6.40
N GLN A 41 17.01 -3.62 5.64
CA GLN A 41 16.87 -3.77 4.19
C GLN A 41 15.79 -4.78 3.82
N LYS A 42 15.74 -5.91 4.52
CA LYS A 42 14.71 -6.94 4.30
C LYS A 42 13.32 -6.40 4.62
N ILE A 43 13.14 -5.75 5.77
CA ILE A 43 11.85 -5.17 6.18
C ILE A 43 11.43 -4.08 5.19
N ASN A 44 12.35 -3.22 4.77
CA ASN A 44 12.03 -2.15 3.82
C ASN A 44 11.63 -2.70 2.45
N SER A 45 12.33 -3.73 1.96
CA SER A 45 11.98 -4.36 0.68
C SER A 45 10.61 -5.03 0.73
N GLU A 46 10.26 -5.68 1.84
CA GLU A 46 8.94 -6.30 1.98
C GLU A 46 7.84 -5.24 2.14
N GLY A 47 8.10 -4.22 2.96
CA GLY A 47 7.20 -3.09 3.12
C GLY A 47 6.97 -2.31 1.83
N GLU A 48 7.97 -2.19 0.96
CA GLU A 48 7.83 -1.56 -0.36
C GLU A 48 6.87 -2.36 -1.26
N LYS A 49 6.93 -3.69 -1.23
CA LYS A 49 5.98 -4.55 -1.97
C LYS A 49 4.56 -4.41 -1.45
N GLU A 50 4.37 -4.49 -0.13
CA GLU A 50 3.06 -4.31 0.51
C GLU A 50 2.48 -2.91 0.21
N TYR A 51 3.33 -1.88 0.32
CA TYR A 51 2.93 -0.51 0.02
C TYR A 51 2.50 -0.34 -1.44
N SER A 52 3.21 -0.97 -2.38
CA SER A 52 2.85 -0.93 -3.80
C SER A 52 1.50 -1.57 -4.08
N VAL A 53 1.19 -2.69 -3.42
CA VAL A 53 -0.12 -3.38 -3.51
C VAL A 53 -1.24 -2.48 -2.98
N ILE A 54 -1.02 -1.83 -1.83
CA ILE A 54 -1.99 -0.89 -1.25
C ILE A 54 -2.21 0.31 -2.17
N GLN A 55 -1.14 0.87 -2.72
CA GLN A 55 -1.23 1.99 -3.65
C GLN A 55 -1.98 1.62 -4.94
N ALA A 56 -1.78 0.41 -5.48
CA ALA A 56 -2.54 -0.06 -6.63
C ALA A 56 -4.05 -0.19 -6.32
N ALA A 57 -4.39 -0.78 -5.17
CA ALA A 57 -5.79 -0.88 -4.73
C ALA A 57 -6.44 0.51 -4.58
N GLN A 58 -5.73 1.45 -3.96
CA GLN A 58 -6.18 2.83 -3.81
C GLN A 58 -6.31 3.55 -5.16
N CYS A 59 -5.39 3.30 -6.09
CA CYS A 59 -5.42 3.90 -7.42
C CYS A 59 -6.67 3.47 -8.19
N TYR A 60 -7.01 2.17 -8.19
CA TYR A 60 -8.22 1.68 -8.86
C TYR A 60 -9.52 2.10 -8.15
N MET A 61 -9.49 2.20 -6.83
CA MET A 61 -10.60 2.75 -6.06
C MET A 61 -10.89 4.20 -6.48
N GLU A 62 -9.85 5.03 -6.53
CA GLU A 62 -9.97 6.43 -6.91
C GLU A 62 -10.27 6.60 -8.40
N GLU A 63 -9.73 5.76 -9.29
CA GLU A 63 -10.08 5.74 -10.71
C GLU A 63 -11.57 5.46 -10.89
N THR A 64 -12.08 4.42 -10.23
CA THR A 64 -13.50 4.04 -10.28
C THR A 64 -14.38 5.13 -9.66
N ARG A 65 -13.90 5.79 -8.61
CA ARG A 65 -14.59 6.92 -7.97
C ARG A 65 -14.58 8.18 -8.84
N ALA A 66 -13.48 8.51 -9.48
CA ALA A 66 -13.33 9.70 -10.30
C ALA A 66 -13.99 9.56 -11.67
N ALA A 67 -14.17 8.31 -12.15
CA ALA A 67 -14.76 8.01 -13.46
C ALA A 67 -16.11 8.68 -13.66
N GLY A 68 -16.83 9.01 -12.60
CA GLY A 68 -18.11 9.65 -12.77
C GLY A 68 -19.17 8.64 -13.17
N GLU A 69 -18.86 7.56 -13.88
CA GLU A 69 -19.86 6.58 -14.33
C GLU A 69 -19.32 5.17 -14.43
N ILE A 70 -20.22 4.18 -14.32
CA ILE A 70 -19.86 2.79 -14.57
C ILE A 70 -19.79 2.59 -16.09
N ASP A 71 -18.58 2.47 -16.61
CA ASP A 71 -18.35 2.11 -18.00
C ASP A 71 -18.77 0.66 -18.24
N THR A 72 -19.94 0.48 -18.85
CA THR A 72 -20.50 -0.84 -19.21
C THR A 72 -19.70 -1.60 -20.28
N ALA A 73 -18.69 -0.96 -20.92
CA ALA A 73 -17.74 -1.66 -21.77
C ALA A 73 -16.61 -2.33 -20.96
N ALA A 74 -16.25 -1.75 -19.81
CA ALA A 74 -15.19 -2.25 -18.94
C ALA A 74 -15.70 -3.10 -17.78
N PHE A 75 -16.92 -2.85 -17.31
CA PHE A 75 -17.57 -3.58 -16.22
C PHE A 75 -18.67 -4.50 -16.75
N VAL A 76 -18.63 -5.75 -16.31
CA VAL A 76 -19.66 -6.76 -16.59
C VAL A 76 -20.60 -6.83 -15.41
N TYR A 77 -21.91 -6.76 -15.67
CA TYR A 77 -22.91 -6.93 -14.62
C TYR A 77 -23.09 -8.42 -14.30
N ASN A 78 -22.87 -8.78 -13.04
CA ASN A 78 -23.14 -10.10 -12.50
C ASN A 78 -24.52 -10.10 -11.83
N SER A 79 -25.48 -10.80 -12.42
CA SER A 79 -26.85 -10.89 -11.90
C SER A 79 -27.00 -11.78 -10.67
N GLU A 80 -26.05 -12.68 -10.41
CA GLU A 80 -26.08 -13.59 -9.24
C GLU A 80 -25.69 -12.82 -7.97
N GLU A 81 -24.58 -12.07 -8.06
CA GLU A 81 -24.05 -11.24 -6.97
C GLU A 81 -24.65 -9.82 -6.95
N MET A 82 -25.50 -9.49 -7.94
CA MET A 82 -26.13 -8.18 -8.14
C MET A 82 -25.14 -7.01 -8.18
N CYS A 83 -23.93 -7.20 -8.71
CA CYS A 83 -22.86 -6.20 -8.73
C CYS A 83 -22.24 -6.03 -10.13
N TYR A 84 -21.56 -4.91 -10.36
CA TYR A 84 -20.72 -4.72 -11.56
C TYR A 84 -19.28 -5.11 -11.24
N GLN A 85 -18.66 -5.91 -12.10
CA GLN A 85 -17.33 -6.47 -11.85
C GLN A 85 -16.38 -6.16 -13.02
N ARG A 86 -15.13 -5.84 -12.71
CA ARG A 86 -14.04 -5.67 -13.67
C ARG A 86 -12.79 -6.36 -13.12
N ALA A 87 -12.19 -7.24 -13.91
CA ALA A 87 -10.91 -7.86 -13.60
C ALA A 87 -9.81 -7.22 -14.47
N ILE A 88 -8.70 -6.86 -13.83
CA ILE A 88 -7.51 -6.29 -14.46
C ILE A 88 -6.35 -7.23 -14.15
N PHE A 89 -5.73 -7.77 -15.19
CA PHE A 89 -4.56 -8.63 -15.06
C PHE A 89 -3.27 -7.80 -15.12
N ASP A 90 -2.18 -8.36 -14.58
CA ASP A 90 -0.83 -7.79 -14.65
C ASP A 90 -0.70 -6.38 -14.05
N VAL A 91 -1.32 -6.16 -12.88
CA VAL A 91 -1.28 -4.89 -12.15
C VAL A 91 0.10 -4.64 -11.55
N LEU A 92 0.63 -5.67 -10.90
CA LEU A 92 1.92 -5.77 -10.23
C LEU A 92 2.41 -7.20 -10.48
N ASP A 93 3.70 -7.48 -10.30
CA ASP A 93 4.33 -8.80 -10.49
C ASP A 93 3.43 -9.94 -9.95
N ASP A 94 2.86 -10.74 -10.87
CA ASP A 94 1.90 -11.84 -10.65
C ASP A 94 0.60 -11.49 -9.88
N CYS A 95 0.19 -10.23 -9.90
CA CYS A 95 -1.02 -9.73 -9.23
C CYS A 95 -2.09 -9.28 -10.24
N SER A 96 -3.34 -9.62 -9.96
CA SER A 96 -4.53 -9.08 -10.64
C SER A 96 -5.34 -8.22 -9.67
N ALA A 97 -6.05 -7.22 -10.19
CA ALA A 97 -7.05 -6.48 -9.43
C ALA A 97 -8.45 -6.88 -9.87
N GLU A 98 -9.34 -7.04 -8.90
CA GLU A 98 -10.76 -7.23 -9.11
C GLU A 98 -11.52 -6.08 -8.47
N ILE A 99 -12.32 -5.38 -9.26
CA ILE A 99 -13.10 -4.23 -8.83
C ILE A 99 -14.57 -4.62 -8.88
N ARG A 100 -15.28 -4.47 -7.77
CA ARG A 100 -16.70 -4.75 -7.64
C ARG A 100 -17.45 -3.48 -7.22
N VAL A 101 -18.51 -3.14 -7.94
CA VAL A 101 -19.40 -2.03 -7.61
C VAL A 101 -20.75 -2.60 -7.22
N ILE A 102 -21.09 -2.48 -5.94
CA ILE A 102 -22.27 -3.06 -5.33
C ILE A 102 -23.30 -1.94 -5.12
N PRO A 103 -24.45 -1.98 -5.82
CA PRO A 103 -25.52 -1.02 -5.59
C PRO A 103 -26.19 -1.25 -4.24
N ASP A 104 -26.40 -0.17 -3.49
CA ASP A 104 -27.20 -0.15 -2.26
C ASP A 104 -28.38 0.84 -2.42
N ASN A 105 -29.12 1.07 -1.34
CA ASN A 105 -30.28 1.93 -1.34
C ASN A 105 -29.94 3.42 -1.51
N TYR A 106 -30.94 4.18 -1.97
CA TYR A 106 -30.88 5.64 -2.08
C TYR A 106 -29.77 6.21 -2.99
N GLY A 107 -29.29 5.41 -3.95
CA GLY A 107 -28.23 5.83 -4.88
C GLY A 107 -26.82 5.69 -4.30
N LEU A 108 -26.68 5.13 -3.09
CA LEU A 108 -25.38 4.74 -2.56
C LEU A 108 -24.88 3.49 -3.28
N HIS A 109 -23.61 3.46 -3.64
CA HIS A 109 -22.94 2.28 -4.15
C HIS A 109 -21.66 2.08 -3.34
N TYR A 110 -21.27 0.84 -3.16
CA TYR A 110 -19.98 0.48 -2.58
C TYR A 110 -19.04 0.05 -3.70
N ILE A 111 -17.78 0.43 -3.58
CA ILE A 111 -16.72 -0.05 -4.44
C ILE A 111 -15.84 -0.93 -3.56
N GLU A 112 -15.60 -2.16 -4.00
CA GLU A 112 -14.62 -3.06 -3.43
C GLU A 112 -13.51 -3.26 -4.45
N VAL A 113 -12.26 -3.19 -4.01
CA VAL A 113 -11.08 -3.45 -4.81
C VAL A 113 -10.26 -4.53 -4.10
N ASP A 114 -10.17 -5.69 -4.73
CA ASP A 114 -9.38 -6.81 -4.27
C ASP A 114 -8.11 -6.93 -5.13
N ILE A 115 -6.94 -6.98 -4.49
CA ILE A 115 -5.71 -7.39 -5.16
C ILE A 115 -5.48 -8.85 -4.87
N ILE A 116 -5.35 -9.64 -5.94
CA ILE A 116 -5.27 -11.09 -5.92
C ILE A 116 -3.89 -11.50 -6.43
N ARG A 117 -3.23 -12.41 -5.71
CA ARG A 117 -1.99 -13.08 -6.14
C ARG A 117 -2.20 -14.58 -6.01
N ASP A 118 -1.90 -15.32 -7.08
CA ASP A 118 -2.05 -16.79 -7.11
C ASP A 118 -3.44 -17.31 -6.70
N GLY A 119 -4.49 -16.49 -6.90
CA GLY A 119 -5.87 -16.81 -6.52
C GLY A 119 -6.25 -16.48 -5.08
N GLU A 120 -5.33 -15.93 -4.27
CA GLU A 120 -5.62 -15.45 -2.92
C GLU A 120 -5.70 -13.92 -2.87
N VAL A 121 -6.69 -13.39 -2.14
CA VAL A 121 -6.81 -11.94 -1.89
C VAL A 121 -5.73 -11.52 -0.90
N ILE A 122 -4.75 -10.77 -1.38
CA ILE A 122 -3.64 -10.24 -0.56
C ILE A 122 -3.94 -8.86 0.01
N ASN A 123 -4.88 -8.13 -0.58
CA ASN A 123 -5.35 -6.85 -0.07
C ASN A 123 -6.80 -6.62 -0.51
N ASN A 124 -7.62 -6.06 0.38
CA ASN A 124 -9.00 -5.66 0.11
C ASN A 124 -9.16 -4.21 0.57
N LEU A 125 -9.70 -3.38 -0.32
CA LEU A 125 -10.06 -2.01 -0.01
C LEU A 125 -11.54 -1.81 -0.34
N MET A 126 -12.32 -1.37 0.65
CA MET A 126 -13.72 -1.01 0.47
C MET A 126 -13.91 0.49 0.60
N GLY A 127 -14.64 1.07 -0.33
CA GLY A 127 -15.01 2.47 -0.37
C GLY A 127 -16.49 2.63 -0.67
N SER A 128 -17.01 3.82 -0.44
CA SER A 128 -18.38 4.17 -0.78
C SER A 128 -18.42 5.28 -1.82
N ILE A 129 -19.55 5.35 -2.50
CA ILE A 129 -19.78 6.30 -3.56
C ILE A 129 -21.24 6.69 -3.69
N VAL A 130 -21.52 7.98 -3.85
CA VAL A 130 -22.89 8.47 -4.02
C VAL A 130 -23.16 8.71 -5.49
N LEU A 131 -24.11 7.96 -6.05
CA LEU A 131 -24.61 8.13 -7.41
C LEU A 131 -25.91 8.94 -7.37
N ASN A 132 -25.89 10.20 -7.78
CA ASN A 132 -27.11 11.00 -7.82
C ASN A 132 -27.82 10.85 -9.17
N LYS A 133 -29.03 10.30 -9.16
CA LYS A 133 -29.87 10.16 -10.36
C LYS A 133 -30.27 11.55 -10.85
N LYS A 134 -29.64 12.04 -11.93
CA LYS A 134 -30.21 13.20 -12.63
C LYS A 134 -31.62 12.82 -13.08
N ARG A 135 -32.60 13.58 -12.59
CA ARG A 135 -33.99 13.55 -13.03
C ARG A 135 -33.99 13.85 -14.53
N LEU A 136 -34.14 12.80 -15.35
CA LEU A 136 -34.53 12.99 -16.74
C LEU A 136 -36.04 13.23 -16.72
N ASP A 137 -36.40 14.50 -16.80
CA ASP A 137 -37.78 14.91 -16.95
C ASP A 137 -38.30 14.35 -18.29
N SER A 138 -39.44 13.64 -18.21
CA SER A 138 -40.37 13.27 -19.29
C SER A 138 -40.13 12.00 -20.16
N SER A 139 -41.01 11.02 -19.92
CA SER A 139 -41.64 10.09 -20.89
C SER A 139 -40.86 8.84 -21.37
N PRO A 140 -41.56 7.71 -21.64
CA PRO A 140 -41.01 6.36 -21.59
C PRO A 140 -40.46 5.93 -22.94
N ALA A 141 -39.13 5.98 -23.10
CA ALA A 141 -38.45 5.29 -24.19
C ALA A 141 -37.03 4.95 -23.75
N PHE A 142 -36.82 3.67 -23.44
CA PHE A 142 -35.61 2.89 -23.65
C PHE A 142 -34.36 3.70 -24.10
N GLN A 143 -33.42 3.97 -23.19
CA GLN A 143 -32.02 4.28 -23.58
C GLN A 143 -31.05 4.25 -22.39
N ASN A 144 -30.00 3.41 -22.52
CA ASN A 144 -28.70 3.43 -21.84
C ASN A 144 -28.54 4.40 -20.65
N ASP A 145 -28.76 3.89 -19.44
CA ASP A 145 -28.58 4.68 -18.22
C ASP A 145 -27.09 4.74 -17.84
N ARG A 146 -26.46 5.89 -18.17
CA ARG A 146 -25.20 6.36 -17.62
C ARG A 146 -25.42 6.88 -16.20
N ILE A 147 -24.68 6.39 -15.21
CA ILE A 147 -24.89 6.72 -13.80
C ILE A 147 -23.77 7.65 -13.31
N VAL A 148 -24.07 8.82 -12.72
CA VAL A 148 -23.07 9.84 -12.34
C VAL A 148 -22.67 9.81 -10.85
N ILE A 149 -21.37 9.80 -10.54
CA ILE A 149 -20.69 9.63 -9.25
C ILE A 149 -20.22 10.98 -8.65
N LEU A 150 -20.42 11.21 -7.33
CA LEU A 150 -19.74 12.28 -6.56
C LEU A 150 -19.09 11.72 -5.28
N SER A 151 -17.84 12.15 -5.03
CA SER A 151 -16.99 11.79 -3.89
C SER A 151 -17.41 12.52 -2.61
N ASP A 152 -17.49 11.80 -1.49
CA ASP A 152 -16.79 12.12 -0.22
C ASP A 152 -17.38 11.30 0.96
N TYR A 153 -16.65 10.29 1.45
CA TYR A 153 -16.64 9.89 2.88
C TYR A 153 -15.49 8.88 3.14
N GLU A 154 -14.53 9.24 3.98
CA GLU A 154 -13.56 8.28 4.54
C GLU A 154 -14.13 7.67 5.82
N VAL A 155 -14.24 6.32 5.88
CA VAL A 155 -14.52 5.60 7.12
C VAL A 155 -13.27 4.82 7.55
N SER A 156 -12.68 5.28 8.63
CA SER A 156 -11.68 4.61 9.44
C SER A 156 -12.26 3.34 10.07
N HIS A 157 -11.68 2.17 9.79
CA HIS A 157 -11.96 0.93 10.51
C HIS A 157 -11.01 0.79 11.70
N ASP A 158 -11.57 0.89 12.92
CA ASP A 158 -10.93 0.44 14.15
C ASP A 158 -11.50 -0.92 14.56
N GLY A 159 -10.60 -1.84 14.94
CA GLY A 159 -10.84 -2.87 15.95
C GLY A 159 -11.77 -4.04 15.63
N ALA A 160 -11.17 -5.17 15.22
CA ALA A 160 -11.73 -6.49 15.46
C ALA A 160 -11.58 -6.88 16.94
N HIS A 161 -12.67 -7.29 17.63
CA HIS A 161 -12.54 -8.27 18.72
C HIS A 161 -13.81 -9.12 18.96
N HIS A 162 -13.64 -10.41 18.66
CA HIS A 162 -14.16 -11.65 19.25
C HIS A 162 -15.42 -11.64 20.14
N PRO A 163 -16.41 -12.53 19.88
CA PRO A 163 -17.41 -12.92 20.87
C PRO A 163 -16.87 -14.01 21.81
N GLU A 164 -17.15 -13.88 23.10
CA GLU A 164 -17.36 -14.98 24.07
C GLU A 164 -18.80 -14.91 24.58
#